data_AF-A0A2D5TTD5-F1
#
_entry.id   AF-A0A2D5TTD5-F1
#
_cell.length_a   1.000
_cell.length_b   1.000
_cell.length_c   1.000
_cell.angle_alpha   90.00
_cell.angle_beta   90.00
_cell.angle_gamma   90.00
#
_symmetry.space_group_name_H-M   'P 1'
#
loop_
_entity.id
_entity.type
_entity.pdbx_description
1 polymer ?
#
loop_
_entity_poly.entity_id
_entity_poly.type
_entity_poly.pdbx_seq_one_letter_code
_entity_poly.pdbx_strand_id
1 'polypeptide(L)'
;MPDFAKIFTTKDYGQILVMLDQGDDCEPEVQFKFMPPPGTPFGLATVSVKFNDSEIGAEEAQAAFDLIAEDEARGAVAHAYNSLKRLAAG
;
A
#
# COMPACT_ATOMS: atom_id res chain seq x y z
N MET A 1 1.99 -4.38 -21.41
CA MET A 1 2.00 -3.28 -20.43
C MET A 1 2.60 -3.86 -19.16
N PRO A 2 3.50 -3.14 -18.47
CA PRO A 2 3.94 -3.55 -17.14
C PRO A 2 2.74 -3.62 -16.20
N ASP A 3 2.81 -4.50 -15.20
CA ASP A 3 1.76 -4.62 -14.19
C ASP A 3 1.75 -3.35 -13.34
N PHE A 4 0.58 -2.71 -13.21
CA PHE A 4 0.38 -1.52 -12.37
C PHE A 4 -0.22 -1.88 -11.00
N ALA A 5 -0.61 -3.14 -10.82
CA ALA A 5 -1.25 -3.62 -9.60
C ALA A 5 -0.86 -5.06 -9.28
N LYS A 6 -0.69 -5.35 -7.99
CA LYS A 6 -0.49 -6.69 -7.42
C LYS A 6 -1.59 -6.94 -6.39
N ILE A 7 -2.15 -8.14 -6.37
CA ILE A 7 -3.15 -8.55 -5.37
C ILE A 7 -2.61 -9.76 -4.61
N PHE A 8 -2.56 -9.65 -3.29
CA PHE A 8 -2.17 -10.74 -2.39
C PHE A 8 -3.37 -11.15 -1.54
N THR A 9 -3.67 -12.45 -1.49
CA THR A 9 -4.73 -13.00 -0.63
C THR A 9 -4.10 -13.55 0.64
N THR A 10 -4.36 -12.88 1.76
CA THR A 10 -3.75 -13.18 3.06
C THR A 10 -4.81 -13.66 4.05
N LYS A 11 -4.38 -14.43 5.06
CA LYS A 11 -5.28 -14.88 6.13
C LYS A 11 -5.67 -13.74 7.09
N ASP A 12 -4.76 -12.82 7.32
CA ASP A 12 -4.89 -11.82 8.38
C ASP A 12 -5.62 -10.55 7.91
N TYR A 13 -5.44 -10.15 6.65
CA TYR A 13 -5.97 -8.90 6.09
C TYR A 13 -6.86 -9.10 4.86
N GLY A 14 -7.25 -10.35 4.56
CA GLY A 14 -7.96 -10.68 3.34
C GLY A 14 -7.13 -10.29 2.11
N GLN A 15 -7.73 -9.55 1.18
CA GLN A 15 -7.03 -9.06 0.00
C GLN A 15 -6.27 -7.77 0.30
N ILE A 16 -4.98 -7.77 -0.03
CA ILE A 16 -4.14 -6.59 -0.08
C ILE A 16 -3.92 -6.25 -1.56
N LEU A 17 -4.35 -5.06 -1.97
CA LEU A 17 -4.13 -4.51 -3.29
C LEU A 17 -2.98 -3.51 -3.22
N VAL A 18 -1.89 -3.79 -3.93
CA VAL A 18 -0.77 -2.88 -4.11
C VAL A 18 -0.90 -2.26 -5.49
N MET A 19 -0.89 -0.93 -5.58
CA MET A 19 -0.99 -0.20 -6.84
C MET A 19 0.19 0.74 -6.99
N LEU A 20 0.70 0.84 -8.21
CA LEU A 20 1.60 1.90 -8.63
C LEU A 20 0.77 3.01 -9.27
N ASP A 21 0.87 4.23 -8.73
CA ASP A 21 0.21 5.43 -9.23
C ASP A 21 1.28 6.43 -9.69
N GLN A 22 1.28 6.76 -10.98
CA GLN A 22 2.30 7.59 -11.64
C GLN A 22 1.66 8.50 -12.70
N GLY A 23 0.44 8.97 -12.45
CA GLY A 23 -0.24 9.88 -13.37
C GLY A 23 0.47 11.23 -13.52
N ASP A 24 0.27 11.90 -14.66
CA ASP A 24 0.90 13.20 -14.97
C ASP A 24 0.59 14.32 -13.97
N ASP A 25 -0.46 14.16 -13.14
CA ASP A 25 -0.93 15.14 -12.16
C ASP A 25 -0.67 14.71 -10.69
N CYS A 26 0.07 13.63 -10.45
CA CYS A 26 0.37 13.16 -9.09
C CYS A 26 1.85 12.81 -8.87
N GLU A 27 2.31 13.05 -7.64
CA GLU A 27 3.60 12.50 -7.18
C GLU A 27 3.57 10.97 -7.35
N PRO A 28 4.61 10.35 -7.93
CA PRO A 28 4.68 8.90 -8.04
C PRO A 28 4.52 8.26 -6.67
N GLU A 29 3.61 7.30 -6.53
CA GLU A 29 3.37 6.62 -5.28
C GLU A 29 3.03 5.14 -5.41
N VAL A 30 3.36 4.40 -4.37
CA VAL A 30 2.93 3.01 -4.18
C VAL A 30 1.85 2.98 -3.09
N GLN A 31 0.64 2.60 -3.47
CA GLN A 31 -0.52 2.50 -2.59
C GLN A 31 -0.71 1.06 -2.14
N PHE A 32 -0.92 0.84 -0.84
CA PHE A 32 -1.40 -0.42 -0.28
C PHE A 32 -2.81 -0.21 0.24
N LYS A 33 -3.77 -0.93 -0.36
CA LYS A 33 -5.18 -0.90 -0.01
C LYS A 33 -5.55 -2.22 0.63
N PHE A 34 -6.15 -2.17 1.81
CA PHE A 34 -6.52 -3.36 2.56
C PHE A 34 -7.76 -3.11 3.42
N MET A 35 -8.47 -4.18 3.74
CA MET A 35 -9.53 -4.14 4.73
C MET A 35 -8.96 -4.64 6.06
N PRO A 36 -8.89 -3.80 7.11
CA PRO A 36 -8.55 -4.26 8.45
C PRO A 36 -9.46 -5.41 8.89
N PRO A 37 -9.00 -6.30 9.80
CA PRO A 37 -9.76 -7.47 10.21
C PRO A 37 -11.18 -7.13 10.71
N PRO A 38 -12.16 -8.03 10.52
CA PRO A 38 -13.50 -7.87 11.07
C PRO A 38 -13.48 -7.60 12.59
N GLY A 39 -14.42 -6.79 13.07
CA GLY A 39 -14.49 -6.38 14.48
C GLY A 39 -13.61 -5.18 14.84
N THR A 40 -12.95 -4.57 13.86
CA THR A 40 -12.30 -3.26 14.00
C THR A 40 -13.24 -2.15 13.50
N PRO A 41 -13.12 -0.90 14.00
CA PRO A 41 -13.97 0.21 13.57
C PRO A 41 -13.56 0.81 12.21
N PHE A 42 -12.60 0.19 11.52
CA PHE A 42 -11.98 0.75 10.32
C PHE A 42 -12.63 0.19 9.06
N GLY A 43 -12.87 1.07 8.07
CA GLY A 43 -13.24 0.68 6.71
C GLY A 43 -12.01 0.36 5.86
N LEU A 44 -12.18 0.44 4.53
CA LEU A 44 -11.05 0.30 3.59
C LEU A 44 -9.94 1.30 3.96
N ALA A 45 -8.76 0.78 4.26
CA ALA A 45 -7.59 1.57 4.60
C ALA A 45 -6.66 1.64 3.39
N THR A 46 -6.11 2.83 3.15
CA THR A 46 -5.06 3.06 2.16
C THR A 46 -3.84 3.64 2.87
N VAL A 47 -2.67 3.10 2.58
CA VAL A 47 -1.38 3.71 2.93
C VAL A 47 -0.60 3.93 1.65
N SER A 48 -0.08 5.14 1.47
CA SER A 48 0.73 5.51 0.30
C SER A 48 2.17 5.75 0.71
N VAL A 49 3.10 5.24 -0.09
CA VAL A 49 4.52 5.63 -0.07
C VAL A 49 4.74 6.55 -1.26
N LYS A 50 5.01 7.83 -0.96
CA LYS A 50 5.22 8.87 -1.96
C LYS A 50 6.69 8.99 -2.32
N PHE A 51 6.96 9.19 -3.59
CA PHE A 51 8.27 9.46 -4.16
C PHE A 51 8.30 10.88 -4.72
N ASN A 52 9.49 11.36 -5.06
CA ASN A 52 9.65 12.71 -5.58
C ASN A 52 8.97 12.86 -6.94
N ASP A 53 8.30 13.99 -7.18
CA ASP A 53 7.77 14.35 -8.49
C ASP A 53 8.92 14.65 -9.47
N SER A 54 9.42 13.58 -10.10
CA SER A 54 10.56 13.59 -11.02
C SER A 54 10.62 12.26 -11.76
N GLU A 55 11.33 12.22 -12.90
CA GLU A 55 11.60 10.96 -13.61
C GLU A 55 12.28 9.93 -12.70
N ILE A 56 13.24 10.36 -11.88
CA ILE A 56 13.93 9.50 -10.91
C ILE A 56 12.95 8.94 -9.88
N GLY A 57 12.04 9.77 -9.35
CA GLY A 57 11.06 9.31 -8.39
C GLY A 57 10.04 8.34 -8.99
N ALA A 58 9.72 8.47 -10.28
CA ALA A 58 8.92 7.48 -11.00
C ALA A 58 9.68 6.15 -11.16
N GLU A 59 10.97 6.18 -11.50
CA GLU A 59 11.80 4.98 -11.55
C GLU A 59 11.92 4.31 -10.17
N GLU A 60 12.10 5.08 -9.10
CA GLU A 60 12.15 4.59 -7.71
C GLU A 60 10.81 3.97 -7.28
N ALA A 61 9.69 4.59 -7.63
CA ALA A 61 8.35 4.06 -7.33
C ALA A 61 8.10 2.72 -8.05
N GLN A 62 8.50 2.62 -9.32
CA GLN A 62 8.42 1.37 -10.08
C GLN A 62 9.32 0.28 -9.47
N ALA A 63 10.58 0.62 -9.15
CA ALA A 63 11.51 -0.31 -8.53
C ALA A 63 11.00 -0.81 -7.16
N ALA A 64 10.45 0.08 -6.34
CA ALA A 64 9.81 -0.28 -5.09
C ALA A 64 8.60 -1.19 -5.32
N PHE A 65 7.74 -0.86 -6.28
CA PHE A 65 6.58 -1.67 -6.64
C PHE A 65 7.00 -3.08 -7.05
N ASP A 66 8.02 -3.22 -7.90
CA ASP A 66 8.49 -4.51 -8.41
C ASP A 66 8.99 -5.44 -7.31
N LEU A 67 9.64 -4.89 -6.29
CA LEU A 67 10.19 -5.63 -5.15
C LEU A 67 9.12 -6.11 -4.15
N ILE A 68 7.91 -5.54 -4.18
CA ILE A 68 6.86 -5.93 -3.23
C ILE A 68 6.36 -7.34 -3.56
N ALA A 69 6.59 -8.26 -2.62
CA ALA A 69 5.94 -9.55 -2.55
C ALA A 69 4.91 -9.56 -1.39
N GLU A 70 4.31 -10.72 -1.16
CA GLU A 70 3.24 -10.88 -0.16
C GLU A 70 3.72 -10.49 1.25
N ASP A 71 4.94 -10.86 1.65
CA ASP A 71 5.45 -10.61 2.99
C ASP A 71 5.71 -9.12 3.24
N GLU A 72 6.26 -8.39 2.26
CA GLU A 72 6.42 -6.94 2.34
C GLU A 72 5.06 -6.23 2.40
N ALA A 73 4.10 -6.66 1.58
CA ALA A 73 2.75 -6.11 1.59
C ALA A 73 2.06 -6.34 2.94
N ARG A 74 2.18 -7.55 3.51
CA ARG A 74 1.69 -7.88 4.85
C ARG A 74 2.36 -7.04 5.93
N GLY A 75 3.67 -6.84 5.85
CA GLY A 75 4.44 -6.01 6.79
C GLY A 75 3.97 -4.56 6.79
N ALA A 76 3.84 -3.95 5.61
CA ALA A 76 3.38 -2.57 5.45
C ALA A 76 1.96 -2.38 6.01
N VAL A 77 1.04 -3.27 5.65
CA VAL A 77 -0.34 -3.26 6.14
C VAL A 77 -0.42 -3.46 7.65
N ALA A 78 0.36 -4.38 8.21
CA ALA A 78 0.39 -4.61 9.65
C ALA A 78 0.89 -3.38 10.43
N HIS A 79 1.89 -2.69 9.92
CA HIS A 79 2.38 -1.45 10.50
C HIS A 79 1.30 -0.34 10.46
N ALA A 80 0.66 -0.17 9.31
CA ALA A 80 -0.43 0.80 9.13
C ALA A 80 -1.60 0.50 10.07
N TYR A 81 -2.04 -0.76 10.14
CA TYR A 81 -3.11 -1.20 11.03
C TYR A 81 -2.79 -0.95 12.51
N ASN A 82 -1.59 -1.27 12.97
CA ASN A 82 -1.16 -1.01 14.34
C ASN A 82 -1.15 0.50 14.66
N SER A 83 -0.80 1.33 13.70
CA SER A 83 -0.82 2.79 13.84
C SER A 83 -2.26 3.30 13.97
N LEU A 84 -3.17 2.83 13.13
CA LEU A 84 -4.60 3.13 13.20
C LEU A 84 -5.21 2.73 14.56
N LYS A 85 -4.90 1.51 15.05
CA LYS A 85 -5.36 1.05 16.38
C LYS A 85 -4.93 1.97 17.50
N ARG A 86 -3.67 2.45 17.47
CA ARG A 86 -3.15 3.37 18.50
C ARG A 86 -3.88 4.71 18.47
N LEU A 87 -4.18 5.23 17.28
CA LEU A 87 -4.93 6.48 17.12
C LEU A 87 -6.38 6.36 17.61
N ALA A 88 -7.05 5.24 17.37
CA ALA A 88 -8.44 5.02 17.79
C ALA A 88 -8.60 4.67 19.28
N ALA A 89 -7.52 4.32 19.97
CA ALA A 89 -7.52 3.99 21.39
C ALA A 89 -7.19 5.18 22.30
N GLY A 90 -6.87 6.35 21.73
CA GLY A 90 -6.73 7.63 22.42
C GLY A 90 -8.05 8.38 22.46
#